data_AF-A0A850LRW3-F1
#
_entry.id   AF-A0A850LRW3-F1
#
_cell.length_a   1.000
_cell.length_b   1.000
_cell.length_c   1.000
_cell.angle_alpha   90.00
_cell.angle_beta   90.00
_cell.angle_gamma   90.00
#
_symmetry.space_group_name_H-M   'P 1'
#
loop_
_entity.id
_entity.type
_entity.pdbx_description
1 polymer ?
#
loop_
_entity_poly.entity_id
_entity_poly.type
_entity_poly.pdbx_seq_one_letter_code
_entity_poly.pdbx_strand_id
1 'polypeptide(L)' 'MKKALELGPVIYSLHKSGDKNRIFLKKTIREIGGNIDSIIEMELIIPHQFHFHSKKIHKVKVDLWRILNYSSLKGGDS' A
#
# COMPACT_ATOMS: atom_id res chain seq x y z
N MET A 1 -3.08 -7.11 -1.14
CA MET A 1 -2.02 -7.33 -0.13
C MET A 1 -1.52 -8.77 -0.06
N LYS A 2 -2.35 -9.78 0.27
CA LYS A 2 -1.88 -11.19 0.40
C LYS A 2 -1.01 -11.68 -0.76
N LYS A 3 -1.48 -11.53 -2.01
CA LYS A 3 -0.71 -11.95 -3.20
C LYS A 3 0.63 -11.22 -3.34
N ALA A 4 0.72 -9.95 -2.94
CA ALA A 4 1.95 -9.17 -3.06
C ALA A 4 3.06 -9.69 -2.16
N LEU A 5 2.73 -10.23 -0.97
CA LEU A 5 3.72 -10.86 -0.08
C LEU A 5 4.28 -12.16 -0.66
N GLU A 6 3.49 -12.88 -1.47
CA GLU A 6 3.96 -14.08 -2.18
C GLU A 6 4.91 -13.73 -3.34
N LEU A 7 4.81 -12.51 -3.89
CA LEU A 7 5.52 -12.10 -5.11
C LEU A 7 6.92 -11.53 -4.84
N GLY A 8 7.21 -11.06 -3.63
CA GLY A 8 8.54 -10.53 -3.34
C GLY A 8 8.76 -10.04 -1.91
N PRO A 9 10.04 -9.76 -1.58
CA PRO A 9 10.46 -9.39 -0.23
C PRO A 9 10.14 -7.95 0.16
N VAL A 10 9.98 -7.05 -0.81
CA VAL A 10 9.67 -5.64 -0.58
C VAL A 10 8.47 -5.27 -1.43
N ILE A 11 7.43 -4.75 -0.77
CA ILE A 11 6.15 -4.41 -1.39
C ILE A 11 5.90 -2.92 -1.19
N TYR A 12 5.57 -2.22 -2.27
CA TYR A 12 5.07 -0.86 -2.25
C TYR A 12 3.59 -0.86 -2.64
N SER A 13 2.74 -0.20 -1.86
CA SER A 13 1.29 -0.14 -2.14
C SER A 13 0.71 1.22 -1.78
N LEU A 14 -0.12 1.77 -2.66
CA LEU A 14 -0.84 3.02 -2.44
C LEU A 14 -2.26 2.75 -1.95
N HIS A 15 -2.66 3.40 -0.86
CA HIS A 15 -4.01 3.31 -0.32
C HIS A 15 -4.55 4.70 0.02
N LYS A 16 -5.86 4.92 -0.09
CA LYS A 16 -6.48 6.18 0.33
C LYS A 16 -6.15 6.46 1.80
N SER A 17 -5.62 7.65 2.08
CA SER A 17 -5.29 8.06 3.45
C SER A 17 -6.56 8.15 4.30
N GLY A 18 -6.42 7.82 5.58
CA GLY A 18 -7.48 7.91 6.56
C GLY A 18 -7.30 6.91 7.70
N ASP A 19 -7.65 7.32 8.92
CA ASP A 19 -7.35 6.54 10.14
C ASP A 19 -7.99 5.16 10.14
N LYS A 20 -9.25 5.05 9.70
CA LYS A 20 -9.94 3.76 9.58
C LYS A 20 -9.20 2.82 8.60
N ASN A 21 -8.73 3.35 7.48
CA ASN A 21 -7.96 2.58 6.50
C ASN A 21 -6.60 2.17 7.07
N ARG A 22 -5.90 3.07 7.75
CA ARG A 22 -4.60 2.78 8.38
C ARG A 22 -4.73 1.70 9.45
N ILE A 23 -5.77 1.76 10.29
CA ILE A 23 -6.03 0.74 11.32
C ILE A 23 -6.30 -0.62 10.68
N PHE A 24 -7.19 -0.66 9.69
CA PHE A 24 -7.52 -1.89 8.96
C PHE A 24 -6.27 -2.50 8.29
N LEU A 25 -5.54 -1.71 7.52
CA LEU A 25 -4.35 -2.17 6.80
C LEU A 25 -3.25 -2.62 7.76
N LYS A 26 -3.00 -1.89 8.86
CA LYS A 26 -2.02 -2.30 9.89
C LYS A 26 -2.36 -3.68 10.45
N LYS A 27 -3.63 -3.93 10.76
CA LYS A 27 -4.10 -5.23 11.26
C LYS A 27 -3.91 -6.30 10.21
N THR A 28 -4.44 -6.09 9.00
CA THR A 28 -4.38 -7.07 7.91
C THR A 28 -2.95 -7.43 7.53
N ILE A 29 -2.04 -6.45 7.39
CA ILE A 29 -0.63 -6.70 7.01
C ILE A 29 0.09 -7.57 8.04
N ARG A 30 -0.16 -7.34 9.34
CA ARG A 30 0.41 -8.15 10.42
C ARG A 30 -0.15 -9.57 10.41
N GLU A 31 -1.46 -9.74 10.23
CA GLU A 31 -2.12 -11.05 10.19
C GLU A 31 -1.60 -11.94 9.06
N ILE A 32 -1.19 -11.34 7.94
CA ILE A 32 -0.63 -12.06 6.80
C ILE A 32 0.92 -12.15 6.84
N GLY A 33 1.55 -11.81 7.96
CA GLY A 33 3.00 -11.97 8.17
C GLY A 33 3.88 -10.88 7.55
N GLY A 34 3.31 -9.77 7.08
CA GLY A 34 4.07 -8.63 6.57
C GLY A 34 4.54 -7.70 7.70
N ASN A 35 5.73 -7.13 7.54
CA ASN A 35 6.24 -6.07 8.41
C ASN A 35 6.06 -4.70 7.74
N ILE A 36 5.48 -3.73 8.44
CA ILE A 36 5.33 -2.38 7.90
C ILE A 36 6.60 -1.62 8.25
N ASP A 37 7.34 -1.23 7.22
CA ASP A 37 8.56 -0.47 7.37
C ASP A 37 8.30 1.04 7.42
N SER A 38 7.48 1.55 6.51
CA SER A 38 7.14 2.97 6.46
C SER A 38 5.78 3.22 5.82
N ILE A 39 5.17 4.34 6.21
CA ILE A 39 3.92 4.88 5.66
C ILE A 39 4.18 6.35 5.38
N ILE A 40 4.07 6.75 4.11
CA ILE A 40 4.31 8.12 3.67
C ILE A 40 2.99 8.68 3.14
N GLU A 41 2.44 9.69 3.79
CA GLU A 41 1.27 10.41 3.28
C GLU A 41 1.69 11.35 2.14
N MET A 42 0.94 11.33 1.04
CA MET A 42 1.16 12.20 -0.12
C MET A 42 -0.16 12.56 -0.80
N GLU A 43 -0.14 13.58 -1.66
CA GLU A 43 -1.27 13.97 -2.48
C GLU A 43 -1.03 13.52 -3.92
N LEU A 44 -1.91 12.66 -4.44
CA LEU A 44 -1.92 12.29 -5.86
C LEU A 44 -2.86 13.20 -6.63
N ILE A 45 -2.36 13.72 -7.74
CA ILE A 45 -3.15 14.45 -8.73
C ILE A 45 -3.57 13.43 -9.77
N ILE A 46 -4.85 13.06 -9.80
CA ILE A 46 -5.38 12.14 -10.80
C ILE A 46 -5.97 12.98 -11.94
N PRO A 47 -5.34 13.02 -13.13
CA PRO A 47 -5.91 13.67 -14.29
C PRO A 47 -7.16 12.91 -14.78
N HIS A 48 -8.01 13.59 -15.53
CA HIS A 48 -9.29 13.07 -16.02
C HIS A 48 -9.08 11.83 -16.91
N GLN A 49 -9.33 10.62 -16.38
CA GLN A 49 -9.21 9.36 -17.13
C GLN A 49 -10.57 8.64 -17.33
N PHE A 50 -11.68 9.16 -16.80
CA PHE A 50 -13.00 8.50 -16.85
C PHE A 50 -14.14 9.46 -17.19
N HIS A 51 -15.04 9.03 -18.08
CA HIS A 51 -16.15 9.82 -18.64
C HIS A 51 -17.24 10.24 -17.63
N PHE A 52 -17.32 9.62 -16.46
CA PHE A 52 -18.45 9.77 -15.52
C PHE A 52 -18.18 10.70 -14.32
N HIS A 53 -17.16 11.57 -14.38
CA HIS A 53 -16.90 12.56 -13.33
C HIS A 53 -16.61 13.96 -13.91
N SER A 54 -17.41 14.94 -13.50
CA SER A 54 -17.49 16.30 -14.07
C SER A 54 -16.50 17.32 -13.49
N LYS A 55 -15.51 16.92 -12.66
CA LYS A 55 -14.52 17.85 -12.04
C LYS A 55 -13.11 17.66 -12.65
N LYS A 56 -12.51 18.78 -13.09
CA LYS A 56 -11.28 18.86 -13.93
C LYS A 56 -10.00 18.23 -13.35
N ILE A 57 -9.82 18.20 -12.02
CA ILE A 57 -8.65 17.62 -11.34
C ILE A 57 -9.11 17.12 -9.97
N HIS A 58 -8.79 15.87 -9.60
CA HIS A 58 -9.06 15.35 -8.26
C HIS A 58 -7.75 15.11 -7.50
N LYS A 59 -7.54 15.90 -6.45
CA LYS A 59 -6.46 15.72 -5.48
C LYS A 59 -6.91 14.70 -4.44
N VAL A 60 -6.19 13.59 -4.33
CA VAL A 60 -6.50 12.51 -3.38
C VAL A 60 -5.34 12.35 -2.42
N LYS A 61 -5.61 12.46 -1.13
CA LYS A 61 -4.65 12.06 -0.09
C LYS A 61 -4.52 10.54 -0.08
N VAL A 62 -3.31 10.06 -0.22
CA VAL A 62 -2.97 8.63 -0.19
C VAL A 62 -1.80 8.39 0.73
N ASP A 63 -1.70 7.15 1.19
CA ASP A 63 -0.57 6.61 1.92
C ASP A 63 0.19 5.66 1.01
N LEU A 64 1.49 5.87 0.83
CA LEU A 64 2.43 4.91 0.28
C LEU A 64 2.96 4.03 1.40
N TRP A 65 2.69 2.74 1.32
CA TRP A 65 3.13 1.74 2.28
C TRP A 65 4.34 1.00 1.75
N ARG A 66 5.42 0.93 2.52
CA ARG A 66 6.53 0.01 2.32
C ARG A 66 6.39 -1.15 3.29
N ILE A 67 6.31 -2.36 2.77
CA ILE A 67 6.11 -3.58 3.54
C ILE A 67 7.23 -4.56 3.22
N LEU A 68 7.77 -5.20 4.24
CA LEU A 68 8.82 -6.19 4.15
C LEU A 68 8.27 -7.58 4.45
N ASN A 69 8.66 -8.55 3.64
CA ASN A 69 8.43 -9.96 3.89
C ASN A 69 9.75 -10.66 4.21
N TYR A 70 10.10 -10.72 5.50
CA TYR A 70 11.32 -11.38 5.95
C TYR A 70 11.35 -12.89 5.68
N SER A 71 10.18 -13.54 5.55
CA SER A 71 10.14 -14.98 5.24
C SER A 71 10.70 -15.28 3.85
N SER A 72 10.43 -14.41 2.87
CA SER A 72 11.00 -14.51 1.52
C SER A 72 12.47 -14.07 1.44
N LEU A 73 12.97 -13.31 2.41
CA LEU A 73 14.39 -12.92 2.47
C LEU A 73 15.29 -14.03 3.02
N LYS A 74 14.73 -14.99 3.76
CA LYS A 74 15.49 -16.11 4.36
C LYS A 74 15.60 -17.35 3.46
N GLY A 75 14.97 -17.36 2.28
CA GLY A 75 14.95 -18.51 1.37
C GLY A 75 15.96 -18.45 0.21
N GLY A 76 16.92 -17.52 0.23
CA GLY A 76 17.93 -17.36 -0.82
C GLY A 76 19.27 -18.07 -0.55
N ASP A 77 19.51 -18.49 0.69
CA ASP A 77 20.76 -19.12 1.14
C ASP A 77 20.45 -20.35 2.01
N SER A 78 19.96 -21.46 1.43
CA SER A 78 19.98 -22.82 2.01
C SER A 78 19.56 -23.85 0.96
#